data_AF-A0A946E8M4-F1
#
_entry.id   AF-A0A946E8M4-F1
#
_cell.length_a   1.000
_cell.length_b   1.000
_cell.length_c   1.000
_cell.angle_alpha   90.00
_cell.angle_beta   90.00
_cell.angle_gamma   90.00
#
_symmetry.space_group_name_H-M   'P 1'
#
loop_
_entity.id
_entity.type
_entity.pdbx_description
1 polymer ?
#
loop_
_entity_poly.entity_id
_entity_poly.type
_entity_poly.pdbx_seq_one_letter_code
_entity_poly.pdbx_strand_id
1 'polypeptide(L)'
;MKIFNSIIIVLSIALMSCGGWTDARKQKVLDKCDNDTFDCDCFLTTTVSTFQDPDIYTSTMENESVNQDAVDAYWDNIYESCLKD
;
A
#
# COMPACT_ATOMS: atom_id res chain seq x y z
N MET A 1 -6.50 -34.45 13.37
CA MET A 1 -5.12 -34.75 12.92
C MET A 1 -4.90 -34.07 11.59
N LYS A 2 -4.04 -33.03 11.62
CA LYS A 2 -3.28 -32.35 10.56
C LYS A 2 -3.53 -32.71 9.09
N ILE A 3 -3.84 -31.69 8.30
CA ILE A 3 -3.14 -31.39 7.03
C ILE A 3 -3.26 -29.87 6.78
N PHE A 4 -2.34 -29.10 7.39
CA PHE A 4 -2.06 -27.74 6.96
C PHE A 4 -1.22 -27.85 5.69
N ASN A 5 -1.82 -27.50 4.56
CA ASN A 5 -1.18 -27.58 3.26
C ASN A 5 -0.03 -26.55 3.22
N SER A 6 1.15 -27.05 2.90
CA SER A 6 2.42 -26.37 3.00
C SER A 6 2.72 -25.45 1.82
N ILE A 7 3.32 -24.29 2.15
CA ILE A 7 4.40 -23.59 1.44
C ILE A 7 4.06 -23.04 0.04
N ILE A 8 4.08 -21.71 -0.07
CA ILE A 8 5.07 -21.03 -0.92
C ILE A 8 5.55 -19.75 -0.21
N ILE A 9 6.69 -19.82 0.47
CA ILE A 9 7.50 -18.64 0.79
C ILE A 9 8.29 -18.34 -0.49
N VAL A 10 7.79 -17.43 -1.33
CA VAL A 10 8.65 -16.80 -2.34
C VAL A 10 9.31 -15.60 -1.66
N LEU A 11 10.44 -15.86 -1.02
CA LEU A 11 11.36 -14.81 -0.62
C LEU A 11 12.09 -14.33 -1.88
N SER A 12 11.44 -13.48 -2.66
CA SER A 12 12.08 -12.77 -3.77
C SER A 12 13.02 -11.73 -3.17
N ILE A 13 14.30 -12.08 -3.13
CA ILE A 13 15.40 -11.16 -2.85
C ILE A 13 15.51 -10.22 -4.06
N ALA A 14 14.74 -9.13 -4.07
CA ALA A 14 14.91 -8.03 -5.01
C ALA A 14 16.03 -7.11 -4.49
N LEU A 15 17.27 -7.49 -4.78
CA LEU A 15 18.42 -6.60 -4.63
C LEU A 15 18.56 -5.75 -5.89
N MET A 16 18.65 -4.43 -5.66
CA MET A 16 19.11 -3.35 -6.56
C MET A 16 18.05 -2.63 -7.42
N SER A 17 17.35 -1.68 -6.80
CA SER A 17 17.29 -0.32 -7.32
C SER A 17 17.23 0.67 -6.14
N CYS A 18 17.86 1.83 -6.27
CA CYS A 18 17.88 2.85 -5.24
C CYS A 18 16.44 3.23 -4.82
N GLY A 19 16.07 2.94 -3.58
CA GLY A 19 15.03 3.65 -2.82
C GLY A 19 13.58 3.64 -3.31
N GLY A 20 13.19 2.85 -4.32
CA GLY A 20 11.82 2.88 -4.88
C GLY A 20 10.79 1.96 -4.18
N TRP A 21 9.61 1.81 -4.80
CA TRP A 21 8.55 0.89 -4.38
C TRP A 21 8.96 -0.58 -4.56
N THR A 22 9.64 -1.13 -3.56
CA THR A 22 9.93 -2.56 -3.48
C THR A 22 8.67 -3.37 -3.15
N ASP A 23 8.69 -4.67 -3.44
CA ASP A 23 7.55 -5.56 -3.11
C ASP A 23 7.23 -5.52 -1.61
N ALA A 24 8.24 -5.45 -0.75
CA ALA A 24 8.05 -5.31 0.70
C ALA A 24 7.35 -3.99 1.07
N ARG A 25 7.63 -2.88 0.38
CA ARG A 25 6.96 -1.59 0.62
C ARG A 25 5.53 -1.60 0.09
N LYS A 26 5.29 -2.22 -1.07
CA LYS A 26 3.93 -2.41 -1.62
C LYS A 26 3.09 -3.30 -0.71
N GLN A 27 3.67 -4.36 -0.15
CA GLN A 27 2.98 -5.21 0.81
C GLN A 27 2.55 -4.44 2.05
N LYS A 28 3.39 -3.55 2.59
CA LYS A 28 2.98 -2.68 3.72
C LYS A 28 1.80 -1.75 3.40
N VAL A 29 1.64 -1.34 2.14
CA VAL A 29 0.48 -0.56 1.70
C VAL A 29 -0.75 -1.47 1.64
N LEU A 30 -0.63 -2.66 1.05
CA LEU A 30 -1.69 -3.66 0.98
C LEU A 30 -2.16 -4.12 2.38
N ASP A 31 -1.24 -4.22 3.35
CA ASP A 31 -1.57 -4.58 4.74
C ASP A 31 -2.50 -3.53 5.41
N LYS A 32 -2.58 -2.30 4.86
CA LYS A 32 -3.51 -1.25 5.30
C LYS A 32 -4.82 -1.23 4.52
N CYS A 33 -4.92 -1.98 3.42
CA CYS A 33 -6.14 -2.04 2.64
C CYS A 33 -7.19 -2.88 3.39
N ASP A 34 -8.34 -2.28 3.67
CA ASP A 34 -9.51 -3.04 4.10
C ASP A 34 -10.16 -3.70 2.87
N ASN A 35 -9.84 -4.97 2.64
CA ASN A 35 -10.34 -5.72 1.50
C ASN A 35 -11.85 -6.00 1.56
N ASP A 36 -12.54 -5.77 2.69
CA ASP A 36 -14.00 -5.86 2.71
C ASP A 36 -14.65 -4.59 2.13
N THR A 37 -13.95 -3.46 2.16
CA THR A 37 -14.45 -2.13 1.76
C THR A 37 -13.88 -1.68 0.41
N PHE A 38 -12.60 -1.94 0.13
CA PHE A 38 -11.88 -1.42 -1.03
C PHE A 38 -11.33 -2.52 -1.94
N ASP A 39 -11.21 -2.22 -3.22
CA ASP A 39 -10.39 -2.97 -4.18
C ASP A 39 -8.91 -2.70 -3.87
N CYS A 40 -8.21 -3.71 -3.35
CA CYS A 40 -6.82 -3.55 -2.91
C CYS A 40 -5.81 -3.41 -4.06
N ASP A 41 -6.15 -3.87 -5.26
CA ASP A 41 -5.31 -3.65 -6.44
C ASP A 41 -5.42 -2.19 -6.90
N CYS A 42 -6.65 -1.64 -6.89
CA CYS A 42 -6.89 -0.21 -7.08
C CYS A 42 -6.18 0.61 -5.99
N PHE A 43 -6.35 0.24 -4.72
CA PHE A 43 -5.75 0.93 -3.57
C PHE A 43 -4.23 1.07 -3.75
N LEU A 44 -3.54 -0.04 -4.00
CA LEU A 44 -2.09 -0.04 -4.20
C LEU A 44 -1.67 0.79 -5.41
N THR A 45 -2.39 0.67 -6.52
CA THR A 45 -2.10 1.42 -7.76
C THR A 45 -2.26 2.93 -7.53
N THR A 46 -3.33 3.33 -6.86
CA THR A 46 -3.58 4.73 -6.49
C THR A 46 -2.48 5.23 -5.56
N THR A 47 -2.12 4.49 -4.50
CA THR A 47 -1.01 4.90 -3.59
C THR A 47 0.31 5.10 -4.34
N VAL A 48 0.72 4.15 -5.19
CA VAL A 48 1.99 4.20 -5.92
C VAL A 48 2.01 5.32 -6.96
N SER A 49 0.86 5.64 -7.56
CA SER A 49 0.74 6.73 -8.54
C SER A 49 0.68 8.11 -7.88
N THR A 50 0.00 8.24 -6.73
CA THR A 50 -0.04 9.48 -5.93
C THR A 50 1.32 9.79 -5.31
N PHE A 51 2.00 8.78 -4.76
CA PHE A 51 3.29 8.93 -4.10
C PHE A 51 4.37 8.18 -4.88
N GLN A 52 4.97 8.86 -5.86
CA GLN A 52 6.04 8.27 -6.68
C GLN A 52 7.26 7.84 -5.85
N ASP A 53 7.50 8.53 -4.73
CA ASP A 53 8.51 8.17 -3.73
C ASP A 53 7.83 7.56 -2.48
N PRO A 54 8.13 6.28 -2.14
CA PRO A 54 7.58 5.63 -0.95
C PRO A 54 8.00 6.26 0.38
N ASP A 55 9.13 6.98 0.42
CA ASP A 55 9.56 7.66 1.64
C ASP A 55 8.73 8.94 1.89
N ILE A 56 8.24 9.59 0.81
CA ILE A 56 7.23 10.65 0.93
C ILE A 56 5.93 10.06 1.46
N TYR A 57 5.42 8.96 0.88
CA TYR A 57 4.22 8.28 1.41
C TYR A 57 4.36 7.96 2.90
N THR A 58 5.47 7.34 3.28
CA THR A 58 5.72 6.95 4.68
C THR A 58 5.74 8.16 5.60
N SER A 59 6.50 9.20 5.25
CA SER A 59 6.59 10.41 6.07
C SER A 59 5.30 11.20 6.13
N THR A 60 4.53 11.28 5.05
CA THR A 60 3.19 11.90 5.03
C THR A 60 2.25 11.19 5.99
N MET A 61 2.19 9.86 5.94
CA MET A 61 1.28 9.05 6.77
C MET A 61 1.73 9.02 8.25
N GLU A 62 3.04 9.02 8.53
CA GLU A 62 3.55 9.07 9.92
C GLU A 62 3.40 10.45 10.57
N ASN A 63 3.33 11.51 9.76
CA ASN A 63 3.19 12.89 10.21
C ASN A 63 1.85 13.49 9.74
N GLU A 64 0.77 12.74 9.89
CA GLU A 64 -0.57 13.14 9.44
C GLU A 64 -1.01 14.50 10.00
N SER A 65 -0.69 14.80 11.27
CA SER A 65 -1.09 16.06 11.91
C SER A 65 -0.55 17.33 11.24
N VAL A 66 0.56 17.23 10.49
CA VAL A 66 1.14 18.34 9.72
C VAL A 66 0.87 18.20 8.22
N ASN A 67 0.32 17.08 7.77
CA ASN A 67 0.00 16.78 6.38
C ASN A 67 -1.50 16.53 6.16
N GLN A 68 -2.36 17.08 7.03
CA GLN A 68 -3.77 16.73 7.10
C GLN A 68 -4.47 16.84 5.75
N ASP A 69 -4.34 17.99 5.07
CA ASP A 69 -4.92 18.22 3.74
C ASP A 69 -4.45 17.20 2.68
N ALA A 70 -3.19 16.76 2.75
CA ALA A 70 -2.63 15.79 1.82
C ALA A 70 -3.11 14.37 2.11
N VAL A 71 -3.30 14.03 3.40
CA VAL A 71 -3.86 12.76 3.83
C VAL A 71 -5.34 12.67 3.50
N ASP A 72 -6.10 13.74 3.75
CA ASP A 72 -7.52 13.84 3.42
C ASP A 72 -7.73 13.71 1.90
N ALA A 73 -7.01 14.49 1.09
CA ALA A 73 -7.10 14.39 -0.37
C ALA A 73 -6.70 13.01 -0.91
N TYR A 74 -5.72 12.35 -0.27
CA TYR A 74 -5.36 10.98 -0.62
C TYR A 74 -6.50 10.00 -0.32
N TRP A 75 -7.11 10.09 0.87
CA TRP A 75 -8.21 9.20 1.23
C TRP A 75 -9.46 9.47 0.41
N ASP A 76 -9.80 10.72 0.13
CA ASP A 76 -10.92 11.07 -0.76
C ASP A 76 -10.76 10.41 -2.12
N ASN A 77 -9.55 10.47 -2.71
CA ASN A 77 -9.28 9.79 -3.98
C ASN A 77 -9.44 8.26 -3.86
N ILE A 78 -8.99 7.64 -2.76
CA ILE A 78 -9.20 6.20 -2.52
C ILE A 78 -10.69 5.86 -2.41
N TYR A 79 -11.48 6.64 -1.68
CA TYR A 79 -12.92 6.43 -1.54
C TYR A 79 -13.64 6.60 -2.88
N GLU A 80 -13.28 7.61 -3.67
CA GLU A 80 -13.92 7.85 -4.96
C GLU A 80 -13.56 6.81 -6.02
N SER A 81 -12.33 6.29 -6.00
CA SER A 81 -11.80 5.45 -7.09
C SER A 81 -11.77 3.95 -6.78
N CYS A 82 -11.68 3.56 -5.51
CA CYS A 82 -11.37 2.18 -5.12
C CYS A 82 -12.40 1.52 -4.19
N LEU A 83 -13.53 2.17 -3.88
CA LEU A 83 -14.63 1.50 -3.19
C LEU A 83 -15.14 0.32 -4.02
N LYS A 84 -15.47 -0.79 -3.35
CA LYS A 84 -16.14 -1.92 -3.98
C LYS A 84 -17.61 -1.61 -4.20
N ASP A 85 -18.13 -2.05 -5.35
CA ASP A 85 -19.55 -2.02 -5.70
C ASP A 85 -20.38 -3.07 -4.93
#